data_AF-A0A9E2VRK9-F1
#
_entry.id   AF-A0A9E2VRK9-F1
#
_cell.length_a   1.000
_cell.length_b   1.000
_cell.length_c   1.000
_cell.angle_alpha   90.00
_cell.angle_beta   90.00
_cell.angle_gamma   90.00
#
_symmetry.space_group_name_H-M   'P 1'
#
loop_
_entity.id
_entity.type
_entity.pdbx_description
1 polymer ?
#
loop_
_entity_poly.entity_id
_entity_poly.type
_entity_poly.pdbx_seq_one_letter_code
_entity_poly.pdbx_strand_id
1 'polypeptide(L)' 'KNPFNPINSVDPGNPANPINRYNPNNPFNPINEVNPNNPLNPINRYNPNTPFGPLNTFPDRQR' A
#
# COMPACT_ATOMS: atom_id res chain seq x y z
N LYS A 1 10.94 -3.05 11.61
CA LYS A 1 10.94 -4.34 10.86
C LYS A 1 10.26 -4.10 9.52
N ASN A 2 10.87 -4.49 8.39
CA ASN A 2 10.23 -4.37 7.08
C ASN A 2 9.17 -5.48 6.94
N PRO A 3 7.86 -5.15 6.79
CA PRO A 3 6.81 -6.16 6.63
C PRO A 3 6.97 -7.00 5.35
N PHE A 4 7.72 -6.51 4.36
CA PHE A 4 7.96 -7.19 3.09
C PHE A 4 9.23 -8.05 3.07
N ASN A 5 9.97 -8.14 4.19
CA ASN A 5 11.04 -9.11 4.29
C ASN A 5 10.44 -10.53 4.29
N PRO A 6 10.89 -11.47 3.43
CA PRO A 6 10.35 -12.83 3.37
C PRO A 6 10.27 -13.55 4.72
N ILE A 7 11.24 -13.32 5.62
CA ILE A 7 11.22 -13.96 6.95
C ILE A 7 10.06 -13.43 7.80
N ASN A 8 9.72 -12.15 7.65
CA ASN A 8 8.63 -11.52 8.42
C ASN A 8 7.25 -11.84 7.82
N SER A 9 7.16 -12.24 6.53
CA SER A 9 5.86 -12.41 5.87
C SER A 9 5.02 -13.54 6.45
N VAL A 10 5.62 -14.52 7.14
CA VAL A 10 4.88 -15.61 7.79
C VAL A 10 4.45 -15.29 9.23
N ASP A 11 4.83 -14.14 9.78
CA ASP A 11 4.39 -13.70 11.10
C ASP A 11 2.86 -13.48 11.08
N PRO A 12 2.09 -14.10 12.00
CA PRO A 12 0.63 -13.91 12.09
C PRO A 12 0.21 -12.45 12.30
N GLY A 13 1.08 -11.59 12.84
CA GLY A 13 0.79 -10.15 13.00
C GLY A 13 1.10 -9.32 11.76
N ASN A 14 1.75 -9.88 10.75
CA ASN A 14 2.17 -9.14 9.57
C ASN A 14 1.02 -9.01 8.55
N PRO A 15 0.65 -7.80 8.11
CA PRO A 15 -0.37 -7.63 7.07
C PRO A 15 0.01 -8.28 5.73
N ALA A 16 1.30 -8.45 5.43
CA ALA A 16 1.76 -9.15 4.23
C ALA A 16 1.66 -10.69 4.31
N ASN A 17 1.21 -11.23 5.45
CA ASN A 17 0.98 -12.66 5.61
C ASN A 17 -0.12 -13.14 4.66
N PRO A 18 0.11 -14.23 3.89
CA PRO A 18 -0.87 -14.77 2.94
C PRO A 18 -2.26 -15.01 3.55
N ILE A 19 -2.31 -15.45 4.82
CA ILE A 19 -3.58 -15.73 5.52
C ILE A 19 -4.28 -14.42 5.90
N ASN A 20 -3.52 -13.40 6.29
CA ASN A 20 -4.08 -12.12 6.71
C ASN A 20 -4.66 -11.31 5.56
N ARG A 21 -4.30 -11.61 4.30
CA ARG A 21 -4.80 -10.89 3.12
C ARG A 21 -6.32 -10.80 3.09
N TYR A 22 -7.04 -11.80 3.59
CA TYR A 22 -8.50 -11.82 3.55
C TYR A 22 -9.18 -11.16 4.75
N ASN A 23 -8.42 -10.64 5.72
CA ASN A 23 -8.99 -9.88 6.83
C ASN A 23 -9.60 -8.57 6.29
N PRO A 24 -10.88 -8.25 6.59
CA PRO A 24 -11.53 -7.02 6.12
C PRO A 24 -10.81 -5.72 6.49
N ASN A 25 -9.96 -5.73 7.52
CA ASN A 25 -9.20 -4.55 7.93
C ASN A 25 -7.77 -4.52 7.34
N ASN A 26 -7.38 -5.52 6.55
CA ASN A 26 -6.07 -5.55 5.93
C ASN A 26 -6.05 -4.64 4.68
N PRO A 27 -5.07 -3.72 4.54
CA PRO A 27 -4.96 -2.88 3.34
C PRO A 27 -4.72 -3.68 2.04
N PHE A 28 -4.15 -4.89 2.13
CA PHE A 28 -3.94 -5.79 1.00
C PHE A 28 -5.15 -6.68 0.67
N ASN A 29 -6.27 -6.50 1.37
CA ASN A 29 -7.49 -7.24 1.05
C ASN A 29 -8.02 -6.79 -0.32
N PRO A 30 -8.28 -7.72 -1.27
CA PRO A 30 -8.81 -7.38 -2.59
C PRO A 30 -10.09 -6.53 -2.55
N ILE A 31 -10.95 -6.75 -1.55
CA ILE A 31 -12.19 -5.98 -1.37
C ILE A 31 -11.88 -4.53 -0.97
N ASN A 32 -10.79 -4.31 -0.24
CA ASN A 32 -10.39 -2.97 0.20
C ASN A 32 -9.70 -2.17 -0.90
N GLU A 33 -9.28 -2.76 -2.02
CA GLU A 33 -8.55 -2.05 -3.08
C GLU A 33 -9.32 -0.83 -3.62
N VAL A 34 -10.66 -0.89 -3.64
CA VAL A 34 -11.52 0.22 -4.10
C VAL A 34 -12.08 1.07 -2.95
N ASN A 35 -11.79 0.73 -1.70
CA ASN A 35 -12.22 1.52 -0.55
C ASN A 35 -11.49 2.88 -0.55
N PRO A 36 -12.17 4.04 -0.59
CA PRO A 36 -11.53 5.35 -0.60
C PRO A 36 -10.59 5.59 0.60
N ASN A 37 -10.84 4.92 1.72
CA ASN A 37 -10.03 5.03 2.93
C ASN A 37 -8.82 4.08 2.94
N ASN A 38 -8.71 3.17 1.97
CA ASN A 38 -7.53 2.31 1.86
C ASN A 38 -6.37 3.14 1.29
N PRO A 39 -5.20 3.22 1.95
CA PRO A 39 -4.04 3.93 1.43
C PRO A 39 -3.54 3.40 0.07
N LEU A 40 -3.84 2.13 -0.27
CA LEU A 40 -3.46 1.51 -1.53
C LEU A 40 -4.50 1.70 -2.65
N ASN A 41 -5.58 2.43 -2.40
CA ASN A 41 -6.59 2.68 -3.43
C ASN A 41 -5.95 3.36 -4.66
N PRO A 42 -6.19 2.88 -5.89
CA PRO A 42 -5.63 3.47 -7.10
C PRO A 42 -5.88 4.98 -7.27
N ILE A 43 -6.99 5.50 -6.73
CA ILE A 43 -7.33 6.94 -6.79
C ILE A 43 -6.41 7.80 -5.93
N ASN A 44 -5.77 7.21 -4.91
CA ASN A 44 -4.84 7.92 -4.03
C ASN A 44 -3.62 8.48 -4.77
N ARG A 45 -3.29 7.94 -5.96
CA ARG A 45 -2.24 8.49 -6.81
C ARG A 45 -2.47 9.95 -7.20
N TYR A 46 -3.72 10.43 -7.14
CA TYR A 46 -4.08 11.81 -7.42
C TYR A 46 -4.22 12.67 -6.16
N ASN A 47 -4.06 12.08 -4.97
CA ASN A 47 -4.10 12.79 -3.70
C ASN A 47 -2.68 12.96 -3.14
N PRO A 48 -2.15 14.19 -3.09
CA PRO A 48 -0.79 14.47 -2.64
C PRO A 48 -0.56 14.17 -1.15
N ASN A 49 -1.63 14.04 -0.36
CA ASN A 49 -1.55 13.76 1.08
C ASN A 49 -1.51 12.25 1.40
N THR A 50 -1.36 11.40 0.39
CA THR A 50 -1.36 9.94 0.59
C THR A 50 0.05 9.41 0.87
N PRO A 51 0.21 8.44 1.78
CA PRO A 51 1.52 7.97 2.22
C PRO A 51 2.34 7.28 1.13
N PHE A 52 1.70 6.85 0.03
CA PHE A 52 2.32 6.19 -1.12
C PHE A 52 2.01 6.93 -2.43
N GLY A 53 1.82 8.25 -2.36
CA GLY A 53 1.62 9.09 -3.53
C GLY A 53 2.78 8.96 -4.54
N PRO A 54 2.55 9.30 -5.82
CA PRO A 54 3.59 9.26 -6.83
C PRO A 54 4.75 10.16 -6.41
N LEU A 55 5.97 9.63 -6.46
CA LEU A 55 7.17 10.46 -6.40
C LEU A 55 7.14 11.36 -7.63
N ASN A 56 7.16 12.69 -7.46
CA ASN A 56 7.32 13.62 -8.59
C ASN A 56 8.70 13.40 -9.23
N THR A 57 8.82 12.44 -10.14
CA THR A 57 10.00 12.26 -10.99
C THR A 57 9.80 13.02 -12.29
N PHE A 58 9.72 14.35 -12.19
CA PHE A 58 10.09 15.23 -13.29
C PHE A 58 11.32 15.99 -12.81
N PRO A 59 12.54 15.66 -13.28
CA PRO A 59 13.58 16.65 -13.25
C PRO A 59 13.08 17.79 -14.14
N ASP A 60 13.13 19.02 -13.62
CA ASP A 60 12.99 20.24 -14.40
C ASP A 60 13.85 20.12 -15.67
N ARG A 61 13.24 19.72 -16.79
CA ARG A 61 13.77 20.01 -18.11
C ARG A 61 13.27 21.38 -18.51
N GLN A 62 13.67 22.38 -17.72
CA GLN A 62 13.92 23.72 -18.24
C GLN A 62 15.38 23.75 -18.69
N ARG A 63 15.64 23.15 -19.85
CA ARG A 63 16.59 23.61 -20.87
C ARG A 63 16.16 23.04 -22.21
#